data_AF-A0A2V4VEA7-F1
#
_entry.id   AF-A0A2V4VEA7-F1
#
_cell.length_a   1.000
_cell.length_b   1.000
_cell.length_c   1.000
_cell.angle_alpha   90.00
_cell.angle_beta   90.00
_cell.angle_gamma   90.00
#
_symmetry.space_group_name_H-M   'P 1'
#
loop_
_entity.id
_entity.type
_entity.pdbx_description
1 polymer ?
#
loop_
_entity_poly.entity_id
_entity_poly.type
_entity_poly.pdbx_seq_one_letter_code
_entity_poly.pdbx_strand_id
1 'polypeptide(L)'
;MNIELTAHFYFKGSGKKKSIIWIEDNPRLQQKEKDSDKVIREIPLTADEVKQEYRRLFTKHKNEGKSITLEDTTEMVHIIDLTDIRNIELVSREVETDAVQTDLRTE
;
A
#
# COMPACT_ATOMS: atom_id res chain seq x y z
N MET A 1 -6.03 -10.46 -7.07
CA MET A 1 -4.58 -10.23 -6.99
C MET A 1 -4.36 -9.23 -5.89
N ASN A 2 -3.59 -9.62 -4.88
CA ASN A 2 -3.27 -8.74 -3.78
C ASN A 2 -1.84 -8.24 -3.95
N ILE A 3 -1.55 -7.07 -3.41
CA ILE A 3 -0.21 -6.48 -3.50
C ILE A 3 0.27 -6.21 -2.10
N GLU A 4 1.33 -6.90 -1.70
CA GLU A 4 2.00 -6.63 -0.43
C GLU A 4 2.97 -5.48 -0.64
N LEU A 5 2.86 -4.48 0.22
CA LEU A 5 3.78 -3.36 0.31
C LEU A 5 4.55 -3.44 1.61
N THR A 6 5.85 -3.21 1.52
CA THR A 6 6.72 -3.01 2.68
C THR A 6 7.30 -1.61 2.61
N ALA A 7 7.05 -0.79 3.63
CA ALA A 7 7.68 0.50 3.81
C ALA A 7 8.69 0.45 4.95
N HIS A 8 9.91 0.90 4.65
CA HIS A 8 10.97 1.12 5.63
C HIS A 8 11.14 2.63 5.87
N PHE A 9 10.76 3.06 7.06
CA PHE A 9 10.86 4.44 7.53
C PHE A 9 12.15 4.63 8.33
N TYR A 10 13.04 5.51 7.84
CA TYR A 10 14.30 5.84 8.50
C TYR A 10 14.19 7.20 9.19
N PHE A 11 14.23 7.23 10.52
CA PHE A 11 14.02 8.44 11.32
C PHE A 11 15.26 9.34 11.37
N LYS A 12 15.04 10.66 11.42
CA LYS A 12 16.06 11.67 11.68
C LYS A 12 16.62 11.50 13.09
N GLY A 13 17.91 11.76 13.27
CA GLY A 13 18.59 11.86 14.57
C GLY A 13 18.79 10.55 15.35
N SER A 14 17.83 9.63 15.34
CA SER A 14 17.86 8.41 16.16
C SER A 14 18.49 7.20 15.46
N GLY A 15 18.62 7.25 14.12
CA GLY A 15 19.02 6.09 13.31
C GLY A 15 18.03 4.92 13.35
N LYS A 16 16.88 5.10 14.03
CA LYS A 16 15.85 4.07 14.15
C LYS A 16 15.21 3.80 12.79
N LYS A 17 14.87 2.54 12.57
CA LYS A 17 14.12 2.05 11.41
C LYS A 17 12.80 1.46 11.92
N LYS A 18 11.69 1.84 11.30
CA LYS A 18 10.39 1.15 11.46
C LYS A 18 10.03 0.56 10.11
N SER A 19 9.65 -0.70 10.09
CA SER A 19 9.13 -1.37 8.91
C SER A 19 7.66 -1.65 9.12
N ILE A 20 6.84 -1.41 8.11
CA ILE A 20 5.40 -1.70 8.10
C ILE A 20 5.10 -2.45 6.82
N ILE A 21 4.33 -3.53 6.96
CA ILE A 21 3.91 -4.40 5.86
C ILE A 21 2.39 -4.40 5.84
N TRP A 22 1.81 -4.08 4.69
CA TRP A 22 0.35 -4.08 4.49
C TRP A 22 -0.02 -4.67 3.14
N ILE A 23 -1.29 -5.05 3.00
CA ILE A 23 -1.85 -5.64 1.79
C ILE A 23 -2.82 -4.64 1.16
N GLU A 24 -2.64 -4.39 -0.13
CA GLU A 24 -3.65 -3.77 -0.98
C GLU A 24 -4.47 -4.87 -1.65
N ASP A 25 -5.75 -4.91 -1.31
CA ASP A 25 -6.68 -5.88 -1.87
C ASP A 25 -7.18 -5.42 -3.23
N ASN A 26 -6.83 -6.18 -4.28
CA ASN A 26 -7.32 -5.98 -5.64
C ASN A 26 -7.25 -4.51 -6.11
N PRO A 27 -6.07 -3.86 -6.08
CA PRO A 27 -5.93 -2.44 -6.39
C PRO A 27 -6.28 -2.18 -7.85
N ARG A 28 -7.15 -1.18 -8.08
CA ARG A 28 -7.69 -0.84 -9.41
C ARG A 28 -7.75 0.66 -9.63
N LEU A 29 -7.43 1.06 -10.86
CA LEU A 29 -7.73 2.40 -11.36
C LEU A 29 -9.12 2.40 -11.99
N GLN A 30 -9.98 3.30 -11.51
CA GLN A 30 -11.30 3.52 -12.12
C GLN A 30 -11.21 4.58 -13.22
N GLN A 31 -11.49 4.16 -14.45
CA GLN A 31 -11.71 5.07 -15.56
C GLN A 31 -13.19 5.49 -15.53
N LYS A 32 -13.44 6.79 -15.40
CA LYS A 32 -14.78 7.37 -15.40
C LYS A 32 -15.11 8.01 -16.74
N GLU A 33 -16.40 8.06 -17.06
CA GLU A 33 -16.92 8.87 -18.15
C GLU A 33 -16.64 10.36 -17.89
N LYS A 34 -16.36 11.12 -18.96
CA LYS A 34 -16.06 12.55 -18.83
C LYS A 34 -17.28 13.26 -18.22
N ASP A 35 -17.03 14.08 -17.21
CA ASP A 35 -18.05 14.86 -16.49
C ASP A 35 -19.11 14.01 -15.75
N SER A 36 -18.78 12.75 -15.41
CA SER A 36 -19.68 11.82 -14.73
C SER A 36 -18.93 10.94 -13.72
N ASP A 37 -19.63 10.51 -12.66
CA ASP A 37 -19.09 9.53 -11.71
C ASP A 37 -19.19 8.08 -12.20
N LYS A 38 -19.80 7.87 -13.38
CA LYS A 38 -19.98 6.56 -13.96
C LYS A 38 -18.64 5.93 -14.33
N VAL A 39 -18.30 4.82 -13.67
CA VAL A 39 -17.12 4.00 -13.98
C VAL A 39 -17.39 3.22 -15.27
N ILE A 40 -16.56 3.44 -16.28
CA ILE A 40 -16.64 2.76 -17.57
C ILE A 40 -15.66 1.59 -17.67
N ARG A 41 -14.59 1.60 -16.87
CA ARG A 41 -13.61 0.53 -16.83
C ARG A 41 -12.88 0.52 -15.50
N GLU A 42 -12.61 -0.68 -15.00
CA GLU A 42 -11.64 -0.89 -13.94
C GLU A 42 -10.40 -1.55 -14.52
N ILE A 43 -9.23 -0.97 -14.21
CA ILE A 43 -7.94 -1.46 -14.69
C ILE A 43 -7.17 -1.94 -13.45
N PRO A 44 -6.90 -3.25 -13.32
CA PRO A 44 -6.04 -3.77 -12.25
C PRO A 44 -4.67 -3.10 -12.31
N LEU A 45 -4.17 -2.68 -11.15
CA LEU A 45 -2.83 -2.12 -11.02
C LEU A 45 -1.81 -3.22 -10.74
N THR A 46 -0.63 -3.07 -11.31
CA THR A 46 0.55 -3.90 -11.04
C THR A 46 1.22 -3.49 -9.73
N ALA A 47 2.09 -4.36 -9.19
CA ALA A 47 2.84 -4.05 -7.96
C ALA A 47 3.72 -2.80 -8.10
N ASP A 48 4.25 -2.53 -9.30
CA ASP A 48 5.06 -1.35 -9.55
C ASP A 48 4.21 -0.07 -9.63
N GLU A 49 3.04 -0.11 -10.25
CA GLU A 49 2.12 1.04 -10.31
C GLU A 49 1.61 1.43 -8.91
N VAL A 50 1.23 0.45 -8.09
CA VAL A 50 0.81 0.70 -6.71
C VAL A 50 1.96 1.29 -5.89
N LYS A 51 3.17 0.75 -6.02
CA LYS A 51 4.37 1.32 -5.37
C LYS A 51 4.63 2.77 -5.80
N GLN A 52 4.44 3.10 -7.07
CA GLN A 52 4.61 4.47 -7.58
C GLN A 52 3.57 5.43 -6.99
N GLU A 53 2.30 5.03 -6.90
CA GLU A 53 1.27 5.84 -6.26
C GLU A 53 1.56 6.08 -4.78
N TYR A 54 1.98 5.05 -4.04
CA TYR A 54 2.40 5.19 -2.64
C TYR A 54 3.62 6.10 -2.48
N ARG A 55 4.61 5.99 -3.37
CA ARG A 55 5.75 6.89 -3.39
C ARG A 55 5.31 8.35 -3.58
N ARG A 56 4.38 8.60 -4.51
CA ARG A 56 3.81 9.94 -4.77
C ARG A 56 3.05 10.44 -3.55
N LEU A 57 2.23 9.59 -2.94
CA LEU A 57 1.44 9.90 -1.75
C LEU A 57 2.33 10.29 -0.57
N PHE A 58 3.33 9.47 -0.24
CA PHE A 58 4.24 9.72 0.89
C PHE A 58 5.11 10.96 0.65
N THR A 59 5.57 11.17 -0.58
CA THR A 59 6.31 12.39 -0.94
C THR A 59 5.46 13.64 -0.75
N LYS A 60 4.20 13.60 -1.21
CA LYS A 60 3.24 14.69 -1.02
C LYS A 60 3.00 14.96 0.47
N HIS A 61 2.67 13.95 1.25
CA HIS A 61 2.40 14.10 2.69
C HIS A 61 3.63 14.62 3.44
N LYS A 62 4.83 14.14 3.09
CA LYS A 62 6.08 14.63 3.66
C LYS A 62 6.31 16.12 3.35
N ASN A 63 6.09 16.54 2.11
CA ASN A 63 6.23 17.95 1.72
C ASN A 63 5.18 18.85 2.39
N GLU A 64 3.98 18.31 2.64
CA GLU A 64 2.90 19.00 3.35
C GLU A 64 3.05 18.96 4.88
N GLY A 65 4.07 18.28 5.41
CA GLY A 65 4.26 18.11 6.86
C GLY A 65 3.16 17.31 7.53
N LYS A 66 2.50 16.41 6.80
CA LYS A 66 1.41 15.57 7.29
C LYS A 66 1.90 14.22 7.77
N SER A 67 1.23 13.71 8.79
CA SER A 67 1.33 12.31 9.18
C SER A 67 0.61 11.40 8.18
N ILE A 68 1.02 10.13 8.14
CA ILE A 68 0.30 9.07 7.44
C ILE A 68 -0.21 8.05 8.45
N THR A 69 -1.29 7.37 8.07
CA THR A 69 -1.85 6.24 8.82
C THR A 69 -1.76 5.02 7.92
N LEU A 70 -1.20 3.93 8.45
CA LEU A 70 -1.11 2.64 7.78
C LEU A 70 -1.60 1.56 8.75
N GLU A 71 -2.43 0.65 8.27
CA GLU A 71 -2.80 -0.55 9.00
C GLU A 71 -1.95 -1.72 8.50
N ASP A 72 -1.28 -2.42 9.40
CA ASP A 72 -0.46 -3.57 9.02
C ASP A 72 -1.26 -4.87 8.92
N THR A 73 -0.60 -5.92 8.46
CA THR A 73 -1.19 -7.28 8.36
C THR A 73 -1.66 -7.88 9.69
N THR A 74 -1.40 -7.24 10.83
CA THR A 74 -1.86 -7.65 12.17
C THR A 74 -2.99 -6.78 12.70
N GLU A 75 -3.61 -5.97 11.83
CA GLU A 75 -4.67 -4.99 12.18
C GLU A 75 -4.16 -3.87 13.10
N MET A 76 -2.84 -3.71 13.24
CA MET A 76 -2.25 -2.64 14.03
C MET A 76 -2.19 -1.37 13.18
N VAL A 77 -2.83 -0.30 13.68
CA VAL A 77 -2.77 1.02 13.07
C VAL A 77 -1.50 1.76 13.52
N HIS A 78 -0.66 2.14 12.55
CA HIS A 78 0.55 2.93 12.72
C HIS A 78 0.31 4.36 12.23
N ILE A 79 0.51 5.33 13.12
CA ILE A 79 0.52 6.76 12.77
C ILE A 79 1.98 7.21 12.72
N ILE A 80 2.40 7.75 11.59
CA ILE A 80 3.80 8.11 11.32
C ILE A 80 3.88 9.58 10.94
N ASP A 81 4.57 10.36 11.75
CA ASP A 81 4.92 11.74 11.40
C ASP A 81 6.06 11.75 10.36
N LEU A 82 5.75 12.17 9.14
CA LEU A 82 6.71 12.19 8.04
C LEU A 82 7.74 13.32 8.17
N THR A 83 7.52 14.32 9.04
CA THR A 83 8.49 15.39 9.29
C THR A 83 9.76 14.86 9.97
N ASP A 84 9.64 13.79 10.75
CA ASP A 84 10.76 13.12 11.41
C ASP A 84 11.45 12.06 10.54
N ILE A 85 10.95 11.80 9.34
CA ILE A 85 11.50 10.78 8.45
C ILE A 85 12.56 11.38 7.53
N ARG A 86 13.76 10.79 7.51
CA ARG A 86 14.83 11.12 6.56
C ARG A 86 14.53 10.53 5.18
N ASN A 87 14.42 9.21 5.11
CA ASN A 87 14.22 8.45 3.88
C ASN A 87 13.11 7.44 4.06
N ILE A 88 12.44 7.09 2.95
CA ILE A 88 11.47 6.00 2.88
C ILE A 88 11.91 5.09 1.74
N GLU A 89 12.00 3.79 2.03
CA GLU A 89 12.22 2.75 1.03
C GLU A 89 10.93 1.92 0.92
N LEU A 90 10.48 1.70 -0.31
CA LEU A 90 9.24 0.99 -0.62
C LEU A 90 9.56 -0.20 -1.50
N VAL A 91 9.07 -1.36 -1.08
CA VAL A 91 9.11 -2.62 -1.84
C VAL A 91 7.67 -3.06 -2.05
N SER A 92 7.38 -3.61 -3.22
CA SER A 92 6.10 -4.20 -3.55
C SER A 92 6.30 -5.59 -4.15
N ARG A 93 5.35 -6.49 -3.91
CA ARG A 93 5.25 -7.78 -4.58
C ARG A 93 3.79 -8.18 -4.75
N GLU A 94 3.51 -8.89 -5.84
CA GLU A 94 2.21 -9.52 -6.03
C GLU A 94 2.10 -10.74 -5.11
N VAL A 95 0.92 -10.93 -4.52
CA VAL A 95 0.59 -12.04 -3.65
C VAL A 95 -0.60 -12.76 -4.24
N GLU A 96 -0.43 -14.06 -4.52
CA GLU A 96 -1.53 -14.92 -4.92
C GLU A 96 -2.40 -15.21 -3.70
N THR A 97 -3.69 -14.95 -3.83
CA THR A 97 -4.69 -15.40 -2.87
C THR A 97 -4.91 -16.88 -3.14
N ASP A 98 -4.10 -17.73 -2.52
CA ASP A 98 -4.25 -19.18 -2.61
C ASP A 98 -5.54 -19.59 -1.87
N ALA A 99 -6.67 -19.56 -2.59
CA ALA A 99 -7.90 -20.18 -2.15
C ALA A 99 -7.80 -21.69 -2.40
N VAL A 100 -6.92 -22.37 -1.67
CA VAL A 100 -6.93 -23.83 -1.56
C VAL A 100 -7.42 -24.20 -0.16
N GLN A 101 -8.74 -24.10 0.04
CA GLN A 101 -9.41 -25.12 0.84
C GLN A 101 -10.01 -26.12 -0.14
N THR A 102 -9.20 -27.14 -0.42
CA THR A 102 -9.63 -28.41 -0.96
C THR A 102 -10.75 -28.97 -0.08
N ASP A 103 -12.00 -28.88 -0.54
CA ASP A 103 -13.07 -29.78 -0.13
C ASP A 103 -12.70 -31.20 -0.58
N LEU A 104 -11.79 -31.86 0.14
CA LEU A 104 -11.66 -33.31 0.10
C LEU A 104 -12.81 -33.90 0.93
N ARG A 105 -14.01 -33.82 0.37
CA ARG A 105 -15.12 -34.68 0.79
C ARG A 105 -14.85 -36.07 0.23
N THR A 106 -14.30 -36.93 1.07
CA THR A 106 -14.31 -38.38 0.83
C THR A 106 -15.64 -38.90 1.38
N GLU A 107 -16.50 -39.39 0.49
CA GLU A 107 -17.51 -40.41 0.82
C GLU A 107 -16.97 -41.78 0.40
#